data_AF-A0A2N3Y110-F1
#
_entry.id   AF-A0A2N3Y110-F1
#
_cell.length_a   1.000
_cell.length_b   1.000
_cell.length_c   1.000
_cell.angle_alpha   90.00
_cell.angle_beta   90.00
_cell.angle_gamma   90.00
#
_symmetry.space_group_name_H-M   'P 1'
#
loop_
_entity.id
_entity.type
_entity.pdbx_description
1 polymer ?
#
loop_
_entity_poly.entity_id
_entity_poly.type
_entity_poly.pdbx_seq_one_letter_code
_entity_poly.pdbx_strand_id
1 'polypeptide(L)' 'MMTIRKLAATTLLTLGLAGGIAATQGVASAATFVPAGVYSSSSACAKAGNAGFPQHRWVGWRCENLHNGRYLLWVQPRY' A
#
# COMPACT_ATOMS: atom_id res chain seq x y z
N MET A 1 -23.77 -31.86 30.86
CA MET A 1 -22.54 -31.95 30.03
C MET A 1 -22.54 -30.79 29.05
N MET A 2 -21.44 -30.03 29.03
CA MET A 2 -21.28 -28.77 28.29
C MET A 2 -21.49 -28.91 26.76
N THR A 3 -22.26 -27.97 26.22
CA THR A 3 -22.50 -27.65 24.81
C THR A 3 -21.25 -27.05 24.16
N ILE A 4 -20.82 -27.54 22.99
CA ILE A 4 -19.80 -26.87 22.17
C ILE A 4 -20.42 -26.53 20.82
N ARG A 5 -20.79 -25.25 20.68
CA ARG A 5 -21.18 -24.60 19.43
C ARG A 5 -19.90 -24.26 18.67
N LYS A 6 -19.72 -24.80 17.45
CA LYS A 6 -18.65 -24.39 16.54
C LYS A 6 -19.00 -23.01 15.97
N LEU A 7 -18.52 -21.97 16.64
CA LEU A 7 -18.49 -20.61 16.11
C LEU A 7 -17.49 -20.58 14.96
N ALA A 8 -18.01 -20.47 13.73
CA ALA A 8 -17.21 -20.24 12.54
C ALA A 8 -16.42 -18.93 12.73
N ALA A 9 -15.10 -19.07 12.75
CA ALA A 9 -14.16 -17.99 12.96
C ALA A 9 -14.38 -16.89 11.91
N THR A 10 -14.90 -15.76 12.37
CA THR A 10 -14.89 -14.50 11.65
C THR A 10 -13.43 -14.09 11.51
N THR A 11 -12.82 -14.34 10.34
CA THR A 11 -11.50 -13.82 10.03
C THR A 11 -11.63 -12.31 9.86
N LEU A 12 -11.49 -11.60 10.98
CA LEU A 12 -11.23 -10.17 11.01
C LEU A 12 -9.98 -9.90 10.17
N LEU A 13 -10.17 -9.34 8.98
CA LEU A 13 -9.10 -8.71 8.19
C LEU A 13 -8.69 -7.43 8.92
N THR A 14 -8.00 -7.59 10.06
CA THR A 14 -7.41 -6.48 10.81
C THR A 14 -6.28 -5.88 10.01
N LEU A 15 -6.47 -4.59 9.72
CA LEU A 15 -5.56 -3.62 9.16
C LEU A 15 -4.10 -3.85 9.56
N GLY A 16 -3.26 -4.15 8.56
CA GLY A 16 -1.82 -3.97 8.66
C GLY A 16 -1.45 -2.51 8.34
N LEU A 17 -1.81 -1.57 9.21
CA LEU A 17 -1.23 -0.22 9.22
C LEU A 17 0.13 -0.27 9.92
N ALA A 18 1.11 -0.92 9.28
CA ALA A 18 2.49 -0.85 9.72
C ALA A 18 3.12 0.42 9.15
N GLY A 19 3.05 1.49 9.94
CA GLY A 19 3.90 2.66 9.76
C GLY A 19 5.36 2.24 9.86
N GLY A 20 6.11 2.48 8.80
CA GLY A 20 7.54 2.25 8.71
C GLY A 20 8.15 3.32 7.82
N ILE A 21 8.49 4.44 8.45
CA ILE A 21 9.28 5.52 7.87
C ILE A 21 10.66 5.01 7.42
N ALA A 22 10.95 5.09 6.13
CA ALA A 22 12.31 5.10 5.62
C ALA A 22 12.33 5.94 4.34
N ALA A 23 12.78 7.18 4.49
CA ALA A 23 13.02 8.10 3.40
C ALA A 23 14.26 7.65 2.62
N THR A 24 14.13 7.38 1.32
CA THR A 24 15.27 7.32 0.40
C THR A 24 14.95 8.10 -0.86
N GLN A 25 15.94 8.89 -1.28
CA GLN A 25 15.84 10.03 -2.17
C GLN A 25 15.92 9.58 -3.63
N GLY A 26 14.95 9.99 -4.45
CA GLY A 26 14.93 9.74 -5.89
C GLY A 26 14.11 10.81 -6.63
N VAL A 27 14.82 11.84 -7.09
CA VAL A 27 14.32 13.07 -7.73
C VAL A 27 13.34 12.77 -8.87
N ALA A 28 12.14 13.34 -8.80
CA ALA A 28 11.33 13.75 -9.96
C ALA A 28 10.42 14.91 -9.53
N SER A 29 10.73 16.11 -10.02
CA SER A 29 10.01 17.35 -9.70
C SER A 29 8.66 17.45 -10.42
N ALA A 30 7.76 18.22 -9.77
CA ALA A 30 6.43 18.68 -10.17
C ALA A 30 5.27 17.77 -9.74
N ALA A 31 4.67 18.17 -8.61
CA ALA A 31 3.70 17.48 -7.75
C ALA A 31 4.33 16.44 -6.81
N THR A 32 4.27 16.75 -5.51
CA THR A 32 4.93 16.01 -4.45
C THR A 32 4.42 14.58 -4.40
N PHE A 33 5.16 13.65 -5.00
CA PHE A 33 4.93 12.24 -4.80
C PHE A 33 5.23 11.92 -3.33
N VAL A 34 4.24 11.38 -2.62
CA VAL A 34 4.35 10.97 -1.22
C VAL A 34 4.37 9.43 -1.14
N PRO A 35 5.10 8.85 -0.18
CA PRO A 35 5.11 7.40 0.00
C PRO A 35 3.75 6.95 0.55
N ALA A 36 3.16 5.91 -0.06
CA ALA A 36 1.85 5.38 0.29
C ALA A 36 1.88 3.95 0.86
N GLY A 37 2.96 3.20 0.65
CA GLY A 37 3.12 1.86 1.23
C GLY A 37 4.18 1.01 0.53
N VAL A 38 4.60 -0.07 1.17
CA VAL A 38 5.60 -1.02 0.62
C VAL A 38 4.95 -2.38 0.36
N TYR A 39 5.24 -2.95 -0.81
CA TYR A 39 4.65 -4.20 -1.30
C TYR A 39 5.74 -5.25 -1.56
N SER A 40 5.40 -6.53 -1.46
CA SER A 40 6.33 -7.65 -1.70
C SER A 40 6.56 -7.99 -3.17
N SER A 41 5.95 -7.25 -4.11
CA SER A 41 6.08 -7.47 -5.54
C SER A 41 5.69 -6.22 -6.33
N SER A 42 6.25 -6.05 -7.53
CA SER A 42 5.91 -4.96 -8.46
C SER A 42 4.43 -4.97 -8.84
N SER A 43 3.88 -6.16 -9.09
CA SER A 43 2.45 -6.35 -9.43
C SER A 43 1.52 -5.87 -8.31
N ALA A 44 1.83 -6.18 -7.05
CA ALA A 44 1.05 -5.73 -5.91
C ALA A 44 1.13 -4.21 -5.74
N CYS A 45 2.30 -3.62 -5.94
CA CYS A 45 2.48 -2.17 -5.94
C CYS A 45 1.67 -1.48 -7.04
N ALA A 46 1.72 -2.01 -8.28
CA ALA A 46 0.95 -1.47 -9.40
C ALA A 46 -0.56 -1.61 -9.21
N LYS A 47 -1.03 -2.73 -8.67
CA LYS A 47 -2.44 -2.94 -8.33
C LYS A 47 -2.91 -1.92 -7.29
N ALA A 48 -2.10 -1.68 -6.25
CA ALA A 48 -2.42 -0.69 -5.24
C ALA A 48 -2.46 0.73 -5.80
N GLY A 49 -1.47 1.12 -6.61
CA GLY A 49 -1.44 2.39 -7.32
C GLY A 49 -2.66 2.60 -8.21
N ASN A 50 -3.05 1.59 -9.00
CA ASN A 50 -4.24 1.69 -9.85
C ASN A 50 -5.55 1.78 -9.05
N ALA A 51 -5.62 1.20 -7.85
CA ALA A 51 -6.83 1.21 -7.03
C ALA A 51 -7.20 2.60 -6.48
N GLY A 52 -6.25 3.54 -6.38
CA GLY A 52 -6.56 4.90 -5.88
C GLY A 52 -7.06 5.86 -6.94
N PHE A 53 -6.86 5.59 -8.24
CA PHE A 53 -7.45 6.37 -9.33
C PHE A 53 -8.98 6.42 -9.32
N PRO A 54 -9.71 5.28 -9.26
CA PRO A 54 -11.18 5.29 -9.22
C PRO A 54 -11.73 5.87 -7.90
N GLN A 55 -10.90 5.93 -6.86
CA GLN A 55 -11.25 6.56 -5.58
C GLN A 55 -10.88 8.06 -5.55
N HIS A 56 -10.37 8.61 -6.66
CA HIS A 56 -9.85 9.98 -6.77
C HIS A 56 -8.81 10.36 -5.71
N ARG A 57 -8.09 9.36 -5.15
CA ARG A 57 -7.12 9.57 -4.06
C ARG A 57 -5.82 10.19 -4.54
N TRP A 58 -5.44 9.91 -5.78
CA TRP A 58 -4.24 10.45 -6.42
C TRP A 58 -4.42 10.56 -7.93
N VAL A 59 -3.63 11.44 -8.55
CA VAL A 59 -3.60 11.69 -10.01
C VAL A 59 -2.44 10.99 -10.71
N GLY A 60 -1.51 10.42 -9.94
CA GLY A 60 -0.35 9.68 -10.45
C GLY A 60 0.18 8.73 -9.40
N TRP A 61 0.84 7.66 -9.84
CA TRP A 61 1.59 6.76 -8.96
C TRP A 61 2.79 6.17 -9.69
N ARG A 62 3.80 5.74 -8.91
CA ARG A 62 4.93 4.96 -9.41
C ARG A 62 5.40 3.96 -8.36
N CYS A 63 6.04 2.89 -8.81
CA CYS A 63 6.64 1.88 -7.95
C CYS A 63 8.17 2.00 -8.02
N GLU A 64 8.80 2.12 -6.87
CA GLU A 64 10.25 2.13 -6.72
C GLU A 64 10.72 0.80 -6.15
N ASN A 65 11.72 0.17 -6.78
CA ASN A 65 12.29 -1.08 -6.30
C ASN A 65 13.28 -0.79 -5.16
N LEU A 66 13.10 -1.44 -4.00
CA LEU A 66 13.95 -1.28 -2.82
C LEU A 66 15.12 -2.29 -2.77
N HIS A 67 15.42 -2.98 -3.87
CA HIS A 67 16.54 -3.92 -4.05
C HIS A 67 16.52 -5.16 -3.14
N ASN A 68 15.38 -5.49 -2.54
CA ASN A 68 15.16 -6.65 -1.67
C ASN A 68 13.87 -7.42 -2.01
N GLY A 69 13.43 -7.32 -3.26
CA GLY A 69 12.14 -7.86 -3.71
C GLY A 69 10.93 -7.05 -3.23
N ARG A 70 11.14 -5.92 -2.54
CA ARG A 70 10.07 -5.03 -2.10
C ARG A 70 10.00 -3.78 -2.99
N TYR A 71 8.79 -3.23 -3.10
CA TYR A 71 8.48 -2.09 -3.93
C TYR A 71 7.78 -1.02 -3.11
N LEU A 72 8.31 0.19 -3.08
CA LEU A 72 7.69 1.36 -2.47
C LEU A 72 6.74 2.01 -3.48
N LEU A 73 5.48 2.16 -3.09
CA LEU A 73 4.49 2.93 -3.84
C LEU A 73 4.62 4.41 -3.48
N TRP A 74 4.84 5.20 -4.51
CA TRP A 74 4.75 6.65 -4.47
C TRP A 74 3.47 7.08 -5.17
N VAL A 75 2.73 8.00 -4.56
CA VAL A 75 1.48 8.54 -5.12
C VAL A 75 1.51 10.04 -5.14
N GLN A 76 0.86 10.63 -6.13
CA GLN A 76 0.67 12.06 -6.26
C GLN A 76 -0.76 12.41 -5.83
N PRO A 77 -0.99 12.82 -4.57
CA PRO A 77 -2.33 13.04 -4.05
C PRO A 77 -3.07 14.12 -4.84
N ARG A 78 -4.40 13.98 -4.88
CA ARG A 78 -5.30 15.00 -5.40
C ARG A 78 -5.86 15.76 -4.20
N TYR A 79 -5.52 17.04 -4.07
CA TYR A 79 -6.12 17.95 -3.07
C TYR A 79 -7.35 18.63 -3.64
#